data_AF-A0A367Q3T5-F1
#
_entry.id   AF-A0A367Q3T5-F1
#
_cell.length_a   1.000
_cell.length_b   1.000
_cell.length_c   1.000
_cell.angle_alpha   90.00
_cell.angle_beta   90.00
_cell.angle_gamma   90.00
#
_symmetry.space_group_name_H-M   'P 1'
#
loop_
_entity.id
_entity.type
_entity.pdbx_description
1 polymer ?
#
loop_
_entity_poly.entity_id
_entity_poly.type
_entity_poly.pdbx_seq_one_letter_code
_entity_poly.pdbx_strand_id
1 'polypeptide(L)' 'MSNFSERIETRVQELDANLDLSSSDIFNTVCNENNLSTVLITQELGCECPFALIGFVNELEQSEISFFLAKFSNILSD' A
#
# COMPACT_ATOMS: atom_id res chain seq x y z
N MET A 1 2.63 -16.18 8.05
CA MET A 1 2.51 -14.79 7.59
C MET A 1 2.46 -14.83 6.07
N SER A 2 1.53 -14.10 5.45
CA SER A 2 1.40 -14.13 3.98
C SER A 2 2.65 -13.52 3.35
N ASN A 3 3.14 -14.07 2.22
CA ASN A 3 4.28 -13.52 1.48
C ASN A 3 4.05 -12.04 1.06
N PHE A 4 2.79 -11.61 1.01
CA PHE A 4 2.39 -10.27 0.61
C PHE A 4 2.72 -9.21 1.67
N SER A 5 2.34 -9.45 2.92
CA SER A 5 2.53 -8.48 4.01
C SER A 5 4.02 -8.30 4.35
N GLU A 6 4.81 -9.38 4.32
CA GLU A 6 6.27 -9.34 4.50
C GLU A 6 6.97 -8.52 3.39
N ARG A 7 6.49 -8.62 2.15
CA ARG A 7 6.99 -7.81 1.02
C ARG A 7 6.69 -6.32 1.21
N ILE A 8 5.48 -5.99 1.66
CA ILE A 8 5.09 -4.60 1.94
C ILE A 8 5.95 -4.03 3.07
N GLU A 9 6.11 -4.78 4.17
CA GLU A 9 6.91 -4.35 5.31
C GLU A 9 8.37 -4.10 4.92
N THR A 10 8.99 -5.05 4.21
CA THR A 10 10.36 -4.90 3.72
C THR A 10 10.50 -3.64 2.86
N ARG A 11 9.54 -3.40 1.96
CA ARG A 11 9.59 -2.27 1.05
C ARG A 11 9.41 -0.93 1.76
N VAL A 12 8.53 -0.85 2.75
CA VAL A 12 8.39 0.34 3.61
C VAL A 12 9.71 0.64 4.32
N GLN A 13 10.36 -0.37 4.90
CA GLN A 13 11.63 -0.20 5.61
C GLN A 13 12.77 0.29 4.67
N GLU A 14 12.83 -0.22 3.44
CA GLU A 14 13.80 0.24 2.44
C GLU A 14 13.62 1.71 2.07
N LEU A 15 12.36 2.15 1.92
CA LEU A 15 12.05 3.53 1.54
C LEU A 15 12.14 4.50 2.72
N ASP A 16 11.84 4.07 3.94
CA ASP A 16 11.99 4.87 5.17
C ASP A 16 13.46 5.18 5.48
N ALA A 17 14.39 4.30 5.05
CA ALA A 17 15.82 4.58 5.11
C ALA A 17 16.25 5.76 4.20
N ASN A 18 15.41 6.17 3.24
CA ASN A 18 15.63 7.35 2.42
C ASN A 18 14.99 8.59 3.08
N LEU A 19 15.82 9.44 3.68
CA LEU A 19 15.40 10.65 4.40
C LEU A 19 14.74 11.73 3.53
N ASP A 20 14.82 11.61 2.20
CA ASP A 20 14.20 12.57 1.26
C ASP A 20 12.72 12.26 0.98
N LEU A 21 12.22 11.09 1.36
CA LEU A 21 10.84 10.70 1.12
C LEU A 21 9.95 11.04 2.32
N SER A 22 8.81 11.68 2.05
CA SER A 22 7.78 11.84 3.07
C SER A 22 7.03 10.53 3.31
N SER A 23 6.37 10.41 4.46
CA SER A 23 5.51 9.24 4.75
C SER A 23 4.44 9.02 3.68
N SER A 24 3.83 10.09 3.16
CA SER A 24 2.86 10.02 2.07
C SER A 24 3.50 9.50 0.77
N ASP A 25 4.73 9.91 0.46
CA ASP A 25 5.44 9.42 -0.74
C ASP A 25 5.71 7.92 -0.62
N ILE A 26 6.22 7.48 0.54
CA ILE A 26 6.47 6.06 0.82
C ILE A 26 5.17 5.26 0.69
N PHE A 27 4.08 5.73 1.33
CA PHE A 27 2.78 5.09 1.28
C PHE A 27 2.27 4.94 -0.17
N ASN A 28 2.30 6.03 -0.94
CA ASN A 28 1.83 6.03 -2.32
C ASN A 28 2.69 5.12 -3.21
N THR A 29 4.02 5.14 -3.05
CA THR A 29 4.94 4.27 -3.77
C THR A 29 4.64 2.79 -3.49
N VAL A 30 4.54 2.40 -2.22
CA VAL A 30 4.30 1.00 -1.83
C VAL A 30 2.94 0.52 -2.33
N CYS A 31 1.89 1.35 -2.23
CA CYS A 31 0.58 1.02 -2.76
C CYS A 31 0.63 0.83 -4.29
N ASN A 32 1.26 1.75 -5.02
CA ASN A 32 1.38 1.69 -6.48
C ASN A 32 2.17 0.45 -6.95
N GLU A 33 3.31 0.14 -6.32
CA GLU A 33 4.13 -1.04 -6.64
C GLU A 33 3.38 -2.36 -6.44
N ASN A 34 2.40 -2.39 -5.54
CA ASN A 34 1.60 -3.57 -5.22
C ASN A 34 0.19 -3.55 -5.84
N ASN A 35 -0.11 -2.60 -6.73
CA ASN A 35 -1.43 -2.39 -7.32
C ASN A 35 -2.55 -2.25 -6.28
N LEU A 36 -2.27 -1.60 -5.15
CA LEU A 36 -3.25 -1.27 -4.13
C LEU A 36 -3.88 0.08 -4.42
N SER A 37 -5.18 0.19 -4.16
CA SER A 37 -5.90 1.46 -4.24
C SER A 37 -5.56 2.33 -3.04
N THR A 38 -4.73 3.36 -3.27
CA THR A 38 -4.43 4.39 -2.26
C THR A 38 -5.72 5.02 -1.74
N VAL A 39 -6.70 5.29 -2.62
CA VAL A 39 -8.00 5.88 -2.25
C VAL A 39 -8.75 5.02 -1.23
N LEU A 40 -8.93 3.73 -1.50
CA LEU A 40 -9.69 2.84 -0.60
C LEU A 40 -8.95 2.64 0.73
N ILE A 41 -7.63 2.48 0.67
CA ILE A 41 -6.82 2.26 1.87
C ILE A 41 -6.77 3.53 2.73
N THR A 42 -6.60 4.71 2.14
CA THR A 42 -6.61 5.97 2.89
C THR A 42 -7.98 6.24 3.50
N GLN A 43 -9.07 5.83 2.85
CA GLN A 43 -10.42 5.89 3.45
C GLN A 43 -10.55 4.99 4.68
N GLU A 44 -9.98 3.79 4.63
CA GLU A 44 -10.02 2.83 5.74
C GLU A 44 -9.11 3.25 6.89
N LEU A 45 -7.89 3.73 6.60
CA LEU A 45 -6.89 4.11 7.60
C LEU A 45 -7.03 5.54 8.12
N GLY A 46 -7.72 6.41 7.41
CA GLY A 46 -7.82 7.85 7.70
C GLY A 46 -6.49 8.61 7.58
N CYS A 47 -5.44 7.98 7.04
CA CYS A 47 -4.12 8.56 6.86
C CYS A 47 -3.32 7.87 5.74
N GLU A 48 -2.29 8.54 5.24
CA GLU A 48 -1.30 7.99 4.30
C GLU A 48 -0.03 7.59 5.05
N CYS A 49 -0.18 6.79 6.11
CA CYS A 49 0.94 6.34 6.93
C CYS A 49 1.42 4.96 6.45
N PRO A 50 2.70 4.81 6.05
CA PRO A 50 3.22 3.55 5.55
C PRO A 50 3.31 2.47 6.63
N PHE A 51 3.46 2.85 7.90
CA PHE A 51 3.43 1.89 9.01
C PHE A 51 2.01 1.44 9.37
N ALA A 52 1.01 2.31 9.20
CA ALA A 52 -0.39 1.93 9.32
C ALA A 52 -0.79 0.95 8.21
N LEU A 53 -0.26 1.15 7.00
CA LEU A 53 -0.43 0.21 5.88
C LEU A 53 0.08 -1.19 6.24
N ILE A 54 1.26 -1.33 6.87
CA ILE A 54 1.79 -2.64 7.30
C ILE A 54 0.82 -3.34 8.26
N GLY A 55 0.34 -2.63 9.29
CA GLY A 55 -0.62 -3.18 10.24
C GLY A 55 -1.89 -3.65 9.54
N PHE A 56 -2.41 -2.80 8.67
CA PHE A 56 -3.61 -3.08 7.87
C PHE A 56 -3.48 -4.34 7.02
N VAL A 57 -2.43 -4.45 6.18
CA VAL A 57 -2.26 -5.64 5.32
C VAL A 57 -1.86 -6.91 6.09
N ASN A 58 -1.43 -6.80 7.35
CA ASN A 58 -1.21 -7.96 8.22
C ASN A 58 -2.53 -8.51 8.79
N GLU A 59 -3.54 -7.65 8.94
CA GLU A 59 -4.85 -8.03 9.47
C GLU A 59 -5.81 -8.55 8.39
N LEU A 60 -5.59 -8.19 7.12
CA LEU A 60 -6.42 -8.66 6.00
C LEU A 60 -6.28 -10.16 5.73
N GLU A 61 -7.41 -10.82 5.52
CA GLU A 61 -7.47 -12.14 4.90
C GLU A 61 -7.19 -12.06 3.39
N GLN A 62 -6.73 -13.16 2.77
CA GLN A 62 -6.45 -13.19 1.32
C GLN A 62 -7.66 -12.85 0.46
N SER A 63 -8.85 -13.22 0.91
CA SER A 63 -10.13 -12.88 0.29
C SER A 63 -10.36 -11.36 0.24
N GLU A 64 -9.95 -10.65 1.28
CA GLU A 64 -10.16 -9.21 1.45
C GLU A 64 -9.17 -8.37 0.64
N ILE A 65 -7.94 -8.86 0.43
CA ILE A 65 -6.92 -8.15 -0.37
C ILE A 65 -7.46 -7.79 -1.76
N SER A 66 -8.27 -8.67 -2.36
CA SER A 66 -8.83 -8.46 -3.70
C SER A 66 -9.73 -7.22 -3.81
N PHE A 67 -10.33 -6.77 -2.70
CA PHE A 67 -11.14 -5.55 -2.64
C PHE A 67 -10.27 -4.30 -2.76
N PHE A 68 -9.08 -4.33 -2.17
CA PHE A 68 -8.13 -3.21 -2.15
C PHE A 68 -7.21 -3.17 -3.35
N LEU A 69 -7.21 -4.21 -4.20
CA LEU A 69 -6.51 -4.16 -5.48
C LEU A 69 -7.17 -3.12 -6.39
N ALA A 70 -6.35 -2.21 -6.92
CA ALA A 70 -6.77 -1.30 -7.98
C ALA A 70 -7.16 -2.16 -9.19
N LYS A 71 -8.47 -2.28 -9.45
CA LYS A 71 -8.93 -2.81 -10.74
C LYS A 71 -8.31 -1.90 -11.79
N PHE A 72 -7.48 -2.47 -12.66
CA PHE A 72 -6.87 -1.77 -13.79
C PHE A 72 -7.91 -0.84 -14.42
N SER A 73 -7.81 0.45 -14.12
CA SER A 73 -8.36 1.48 -14.97
C SER A 73 -7.39 1.53 -16.15
N ASN A 74 -7.49 0.54 -17.04
CA ASN A 74 -7.07 0.70 -18.41
C ASN A 74 -7.99 1.77 -19.01
N ILE A 75 -7.70 3.02 -18.73
CA ILE A 75 -8.04 4.15 -19.58
C ILE A 75 -6.73 4.90 -19.81
N LEU A 76 -5.90 4.31 -20.68
CA LEU A 76 -5.23 5.13 -21.68
C LEU A 76 -6.34 5.68 -22.58
N SER A 77 -6.69 6.95 -22.43
CA SER A 77 -7.33 7.80 -23.44
C SER A 77 -7.41 9.24 -22.91
N ASP A 78 -6.31 9.98 -23.04
CA ASP A 78 -6.23 11.19 -23.89
C ASP A 78 -4.76 11.58 -24.13
#